data_AF-A0A1G8A8X4-F1
#
_entry.id   AF-A0A1G8A8X4-F1
#
_cell.length_a   1.000
_cell.length_b   1.000
_cell.length_c   1.000
_cell.angle_alpha   90.00
_cell.angle_beta   90.00
_cell.angle_gamma   90.00
#
_symmetry.space_group_name_H-M   'P 1'
#
loop_
_entity.id
_entity.type
_entity.pdbx_description
1 polymer ?
#
loop_
_entity_poly.entity_id
_entity_poly.type
_entity_poly.pdbx_seq_one_letter_code
_entity_poly.pdbx_strand_id
1 'polypeptide(L)'
;MAWLCWLDYAAGVNPPERMIAVTGSEPTASPRLTVVGSADASGGSQGRWAAISDGTAQVTVGGVAAGGFGVEAAKSFLADEPAGRWWFVLAAAAGLALVALGLWLRNRARRRVQVGIVVTAIDARRGSARGRQLDQQAETYSRSTCTVTLKTSVELPSDGVWDRQLVDALADETLLAATMAERLTPDAVQINLIPTMPLHVAFWFGARLGYTHAREIVVHAIRQADGAPAYFPATSLRAIDSGNEPLTGDRLEAVEDGDPTKVAVALDLQDRGDQFFDQVLAACRRHGIGYLLRLRSTSPRLAEDNATFTGVVEQACRAWREAPLPSGARMGRHAIFLSGPVAIAVALGARLASPEHGRWTAFTFDPAGNTYEPFPAPASA
;
A
#
# COMPACT_ATOMS: atom_id res chain seq x y z
N MET A 1 -28.86 19.49 21.20
CA MET A 1 -29.90 19.95 20.25
C MET A 1 -29.16 20.41 19.00
N ALA A 2 -29.33 19.72 17.86
CA ALA A 2 -28.51 19.86 16.63
C ALA A 2 -26.99 19.57 16.83
N TRP A 3 -26.23 19.03 15.87
CA TRP A 3 -26.44 18.97 14.41
C TRP A 3 -26.43 17.55 13.83
N LEU A 4 -27.36 17.31 12.90
CA LEU A 4 -27.43 16.17 11.99
C LEU A 4 -27.54 16.74 10.56
N CYS A 5 -26.51 16.57 9.74
CA CYS A 5 -26.52 16.61 8.26
C CYS A 5 -25.38 15.67 7.85
N TRP A 6 -25.53 14.72 6.93
CA TRP A 6 -26.10 14.86 5.59
C TRP A 6 -26.89 13.61 5.14
N LEU A 7 -28.16 13.83 4.81
CA LEU A 7 -29.13 13.07 4.00
C LEU A 7 -30.26 14.09 3.69
N ASP A 8 -31.04 14.07 2.61
CA ASP A 8 -31.22 13.11 1.50
C ASP A 8 -31.66 13.90 0.22
N TYR A 9 -32.38 13.26 -0.70
CA TYR A 9 -33.12 13.74 -1.89
C TYR A 9 -32.33 13.87 -3.22
N ALA A 10 -32.88 13.45 -4.37
CA ALA A 10 -34.31 13.27 -4.68
C ALA A 10 -34.72 11.93 -5.31
N ALA A 11 -36.00 11.56 -5.13
CA ALA A 11 -36.65 10.41 -5.73
C ALA A 11 -37.55 10.80 -6.94
N GLY A 12 -37.79 9.84 -7.85
CA GLY A 12 -38.78 9.90 -8.93
C GLY A 12 -39.30 8.50 -9.24
N VAL A 13 -40.61 8.36 -9.52
CA VAL A 13 -41.33 7.07 -9.43
C VAL A 13 -41.82 6.58 -10.81
N ASN A 14 -41.29 5.43 -11.26
CA ASN A 14 -41.92 4.18 -11.81
C ASN A 14 -43.29 4.22 -12.57
N PRO A 15 -43.71 3.15 -13.33
CA PRO A 15 -43.18 1.77 -13.48
C PRO A 15 -43.19 1.28 -14.99
N PRO A 16 -43.39 -0.02 -15.33
CA PRO A 16 -42.51 -1.18 -15.14
C PRO A 16 -42.19 -1.92 -16.46
N GLU A 17 -41.08 -2.69 -16.54
CA GLU A 17 -41.07 -3.86 -17.45
C GLU A 17 -40.14 -5.02 -17.03
N ARG A 18 -40.74 -6.23 -17.04
CA ARG A 18 -40.16 -7.58 -17.20
C ARG A 18 -38.94 -8.02 -16.38
N MET A 19 -39.29 -8.81 -15.37
CA MET A 19 -38.58 -10.03 -14.91
C MET A 19 -37.77 -10.75 -16.01
N ILE A 20 -36.46 -10.88 -15.81
CA ILE A 20 -35.68 -12.04 -16.25
C ILE A 20 -34.94 -12.58 -15.03
N ALA A 21 -35.35 -13.75 -14.54
CA ALA A 21 -34.56 -14.50 -13.58
C ALA A 21 -33.40 -15.17 -14.31
N VAL A 22 -32.18 -14.66 -14.11
CA VAL A 22 -30.96 -15.39 -14.47
C VAL A 22 -30.42 -16.04 -13.21
N THR A 23 -30.91 -17.25 -12.93
CA THR A 23 -30.28 -18.15 -11.96
C THR A 23 -28.96 -18.65 -12.55
N GLY A 24 -27.86 -18.01 -12.15
CA GLY A 24 -26.51 -18.38 -12.55
C GLY A 24 -25.53 -17.88 -11.50
N SER A 25 -25.27 -18.70 -10.49
CA SER A 25 -24.16 -18.49 -9.57
C SER A 25 -22.86 -18.78 -10.33
N GLU A 26 -22.29 -17.75 -10.96
CA GLU A 26 -20.91 -17.81 -11.44
C GLU A 26 -19.99 -18.11 -10.24
N PRO A 27 -19.01 -19.02 -10.37
CA PRO A 27 -18.08 -19.30 -9.30
C PRO A 27 -17.25 -18.04 -9.02
N THR A 28 -17.10 -17.70 -7.73
CA THR A 28 -16.33 -16.54 -7.26
C THR A 28 -14.97 -16.50 -7.95
N ALA A 29 -14.79 -15.53 -8.85
CA ALA A 29 -13.64 -15.54 -9.75
C ALA A 29 -12.34 -15.40 -8.95
N SER A 30 -11.47 -16.40 -9.05
CA SER A 30 -10.15 -16.35 -8.43
C SER A 30 -9.37 -15.12 -8.92
N PRO A 31 -8.57 -14.46 -8.07
CA PRO A 31 -7.78 -13.31 -8.46
C PRO A 31 -6.90 -13.66 -9.67
N ARG A 32 -6.81 -12.73 -10.61
CA ARG A 32 -5.94 -12.85 -11.79
C ARG A 32 -5.23 -11.53 -12.02
N LEU A 33 -3.91 -11.61 -12.13
CA LEU A 33 -3.06 -10.48 -12.48
C LEU A 33 -3.33 -10.04 -13.92
N THR A 34 -3.53 -8.73 -14.08
CA THR A 34 -3.71 -8.08 -15.38
C THR A 34 -2.71 -6.93 -15.52
N VAL A 35 -2.15 -6.78 -16.71
CA VAL A 35 -1.31 -5.61 -17.07
C VAL A 35 -2.24 -4.58 -17.71
N VAL A 36 -2.53 -3.49 -17.00
CA VAL A 36 -3.51 -2.48 -17.43
C VAL A 36 -2.86 -1.21 -17.99
N GLY A 37 -1.53 -1.09 -17.94
CA GLY A 37 -0.81 -0.05 -18.66
C GLY A 37 0.70 -0.15 -18.56
N SER A 38 1.35 0.21 -19.67
CA SER A 38 2.73 0.66 -19.75
C SER A 38 2.72 2.08 -20.32
N ALA A 39 3.55 2.99 -19.83
CA ALA A 39 3.56 4.37 -20.32
C ALA A 39 3.81 4.44 -21.85
N ASP A 40 2.91 5.10 -22.59
CA ASP A 40 2.95 5.16 -24.05
C ASP A 40 4.19 5.91 -24.56
N ALA A 41 5.13 5.18 -25.16
CA ALA A 41 6.25 5.75 -25.92
C ALA A 41 5.81 6.11 -27.36
N SER A 42 4.76 6.93 -27.50
CA SER A 42 4.08 7.20 -28.77
C SER A 42 4.74 8.34 -29.58
N GLY A 43 5.82 8.01 -30.30
CA GLY A 43 6.28 8.83 -31.43
C GLY A 43 7.77 8.70 -31.77
N GLY A 44 8.08 8.48 -33.05
CA GLY A 44 9.47 8.31 -33.53
C GLY A 44 10.42 9.51 -33.29
N SER A 45 9.88 10.69 -32.99
CA SER A 45 10.65 11.86 -32.56
C SER A 45 10.97 11.86 -31.05
N GLN A 46 10.09 11.30 -30.21
CA GLN A 46 10.32 11.19 -28.76
C GLN A 46 11.49 10.24 -28.45
N GLY A 47 11.69 9.17 -29.22
CA GLY A 47 12.80 8.23 -29.01
C GLY A 47 14.20 8.88 -29.02
N ARG A 48 14.43 9.91 -29.87
CA ARG A 48 15.69 10.68 -29.86
C ARG A 48 15.80 11.59 -28.64
N TRP A 49 14.70 12.19 -28.18
CA TRP A 49 14.70 13.01 -26.96
C TRP A 49 14.82 12.17 -25.70
N ALA A 50 14.23 10.97 -25.65
CA ALA A 50 14.38 9.99 -24.58
C ALA A 50 15.85 9.54 -24.44
N ALA A 51 16.52 9.26 -25.57
CA ALA A 51 17.96 8.93 -25.56
C ALA A 51 18.85 10.06 -24.99
N ILE A 52 18.37 11.32 -25.04
CA ILE A 52 19.04 12.49 -24.46
C ILE A 52 18.63 12.74 -23.00
N SER A 53 17.37 12.52 -22.63
CA SER A 53 16.91 12.66 -21.23
C SER A 53 17.47 11.59 -20.31
N ASP A 54 17.65 10.38 -20.84
CA ASP A 54 18.03 9.19 -20.08
C ASP A 54 19.55 8.97 -20.06
N GLY A 55 20.32 9.94 -20.58
CA GLY A 55 21.78 9.98 -20.52
C GLY A 55 22.52 9.12 -21.56
N THR A 56 21.80 8.30 -22.34
CA THR A 56 22.38 7.35 -23.30
C THR A 56 23.20 8.04 -24.39
N ALA A 57 22.71 9.14 -24.95
CA ALA A 57 23.43 9.91 -25.98
C ALA A 57 24.74 10.49 -25.43
N GLN A 58 24.73 11.00 -24.21
CA GLN A 58 25.88 11.62 -23.54
C GLN A 58 26.95 10.58 -23.17
N VAL A 59 26.56 9.38 -22.72
CA VAL A 59 27.50 8.27 -22.50
C VAL A 59 28.15 7.83 -23.82
N THR A 60 27.37 7.67 -24.89
CA THR A 60 27.91 7.23 -26.20
C THR A 60 28.87 8.26 -26.80
N VAL A 61 28.47 9.53 -26.89
CA VAL A 61 29.32 10.60 -27.44
C VAL A 61 30.54 10.83 -26.54
N GLY A 62 30.32 10.89 -25.22
CA GLY A 62 31.40 11.07 -24.24
C GLY A 62 32.41 9.92 -24.26
N GLY A 63 31.96 8.68 -24.41
CA GLY A 63 32.82 7.50 -24.50
C GLY A 63 33.67 7.47 -25.76
N VAL A 64 33.09 7.82 -26.91
CA VAL A 64 33.85 7.95 -28.18
C VAL A 64 34.89 9.07 -28.08
N ALA A 65 34.54 10.23 -27.52
CA ALA A 65 35.47 11.33 -27.34
C ALA A 65 36.58 11.00 -26.33
N ALA A 66 36.24 10.47 -25.15
CA ALA A 66 37.21 10.09 -24.12
C ALA A 66 38.17 8.99 -24.60
N GLY A 67 37.65 7.98 -25.30
CA GLY A 67 38.46 6.91 -25.88
C GLY A 67 39.39 7.41 -26.98
N GLY A 68 38.85 8.10 -27.99
CA GLY A 68 39.61 8.60 -29.13
C GLY A 68 40.69 9.60 -28.73
N PHE A 69 40.30 10.67 -28.01
CA PHE A 69 41.26 11.70 -27.61
C PHE A 69 42.16 11.28 -26.44
N GLY A 70 41.74 10.34 -25.60
CA GLY A 70 42.59 9.76 -24.56
C GLY A 70 43.78 8.98 -25.13
N VAL A 71 43.58 8.24 -26.23
CA VAL A 71 44.66 7.54 -26.95
C VAL A 71 45.63 8.52 -27.60
N GLU A 72 45.14 9.57 -28.27
CA GLU A 72 46.02 10.59 -28.88
C GLU A 72 46.75 11.45 -27.83
N ALA A 73 46.11 11.75 -26.69
CA ALA A 73 46.78 12.37 -25.56
C ALA A 73 47.96 11.49 -25.09
N ALA A 74 47.71 10.19 -24.81
CA ALA A 74 48.75 9.26 -24.37
C ALA A 74 49.92 9.16 -25.38
N LYS A 75 49.62 9.06 -26.69
CA LYS A 75 50.64 9.08 -27.75
C LYS A 75 51.46 10.37 -27.73
N SER A 76 50.82 11.54 -27.62
CA SER A 76 51.52 12.83 -27.63
C SER A 76 52.48 13.03 -26.45
N PHE A 77 52.22 12.38 -25.31
CA PHE A 77 53.18 12.31 -24.18
C PHE A 77 54.31 11.28 -24.42
N LEU A 78 54.01 10.14 -25.04
CA LEU A 78 55.00 9.08 -25.32
C LEU A 78 55.99 9.44 -26.45
N ALA A 79 55.53 10.21 -27.45
CA ALA A 79 56.34 10.69 -28.57
C ALA A 79 57.03 12.06 -28.30
N ASP A 80 56.81 12.63 -27.11
CA ASP A 80 57.11 14.00 -26.71
C ASP A 80 56.73 15.10 -27.73
N GLU A 81 55.55 14.98 -28.33
CA GLU A 81 54.99 16.01 -29.21
C GLU A 81 54.16 17.03 -28.39
N PRO A 82 54.59 18.31 -28.27
CA PRO A 82 53.88 19.30 -27.46
C PRO A 82 52.71 19.96 -28.20
N ALA A 83 52.72 19.92 -29.55
CA ALA A 83 51.66 20.49 -30.37
C ALA A 83 50.36 19.71 -30.20
N GLY A 84 49.23 20.40 -29.94
CA GLY A 84 47.92 19.77 -29.80
C GLY A 84 47.67 18.98 -28.50
N ARG A 85 48.72 18.58 -27.76
CA ARG A 85 48.65 17.80 -26.50
C ARG A 85 47.55 18.27 -25.54
N TRP A 86 47.48 19.57 -25.25
CA TRP A 86 46.45 20.14 -24.37
C TRP A 86 45.04 20.09 -24.95
N TRP A 87 44.87 20.17 -26.27
CA TRP A 87 43.57 19.99 -26.91
C TRP A 87 43.07 18.55 -26.82
N PHE A 88 43.96 17.55 -26.95
CA PHE A 88 43.61 16.15 -26.73
C PHE A 88 43.21 15.89 -25.27
N VAL A 89 43.95 16.43 -24.30
CA VAL A 89 43.62 16.34 -22.86
C VAL A 89 42.27 17.00 -22.56
N LEU A 90 42.01 18.20 -23.08
CA LEU A 90 40.73 18.91 -22.89
C LEU A 90 39.55 18.16 -23.54
N ALA A 91 39.73 17.62 -24.75
CA ALA A 91 38.69 16.84 -25.43
C ALA A 91 38.40 15.50 -24.72
N ALA A 92 39.43 14.83 -24.18
CA ALA A 92 39.26 13.64 -23.36
C ALA A 92 38.54 13.95 -22.03
N ALA A 93 38.90 15.05 -21.36
CA ALA A 93 38.24 15.50 -20.14
C ALA A 93 36.77 15.88 -20.38
N ALA A 94 36.46 16.57 -21.48
CA ALA A 94 35.09 16.87 -21.90
C ALA A 94 34.30 15.59 -22.20
N GLY A 95 34.92 14.58 -22.83
CA GLY A 95 34.33 13.26 -23.04
C GLY A 95 33.97 12.57 -21.72
N LEU A 96 34.89 12.55 -20.75
CA LEU A 96 34.65 11.98 -19.42
C LEU A 96 33.54 12.73 -18.66
N ALA A 97 33.49 14.06 -18.77
CA ALA A 97 32.42 14.87 -18.17
C ALA A 97 31.04 14.53 -18.78
N LEU A 98 30.96 14.29 -20.10
CA LEU A 98 29.74 13.82 -20.76
C LEU A 98 29.34 12.41 -20.32
N VAL A 99 30.30 11.49 -20.12
CA VAL A 99 30.01 10.15 -19.55
C VAL A 99 29.46 10.28 -18.12
N ALA A 100 30.08 11.10 -17.26
CA ALA A 100 29.62 11.31 -15.90
C ALA A 100 28.21 11.94 -15.85
N LEU A 101 27.95 12.94 -16.69
CA LEU A 101 26.62 13.55 -16.84
C LEU A 101 25.59 12.54 -17.35
N GLY A 102 25.94 11.72 -18.34
CA GLY A 102 25.07 10.67 -18.88
C GLY A 102 24.75 9.59 -17.84
N LEU A 103 25.73 9.15 -17.06
CA LEU A 103 25.50 8.22 -15.94
C LEU A 103 24.61 8.83 -14.85
N TRP A 104 24.78 10.12 -14.54
CA TRP A 104 23.92 10.84 -13.58
C TRP A 104 22.47 10.97 -14.08
N LEU A 105 22.28 11.37 -15.35
CA LEU A 105 20.97 11.43 -16.01
C LEU A 105 20.31 10.06 -16.03
N ARG A 106 21.04 9.01 -16.41
CA ARG A 106 20.54 7.63 -16.42
C ARG A 106 20.14 7.14 -15.02
N ASN A 107 20.92 7.46 -13.98
CA ASN A 107 20.57 7.15 -12.60
C ASN A 107 19.32 7.94 -12.14
N ARG A 108 19.18 9.21 -12.56
CA ARG A 108 17.99 10.03 -12.29
C ARG A 108 16.74 9.54 -13.02
N ALA A 109 16.87 9.05 -14.25
CA ALA A 109 15.79 8.43 -15.02
C ALA A 109 15.38 7.07 -14.42
N ARG A 110 16.35 6.24 -14.01
CA ARG A 110 16.10 4.98 -13.29
C ARG A 110 15.33 5.18 -11.99
N ARG A 111 15.66 6.21 -11.20
CA ARG A 111 14.91 6.61 -9.99
C ARG A 111 13.47 7.09 -10.28
N ARG A 112 13.07 7.27 -11.54
CA ARG A 112 11.69 7.57 -11.95
C ARG A 112 10.92 6.35 -12.45
N VAL A 113 11.57 5.18 -12.61
CA VAL A 113 10.86 3.95 -12.94
C VAL A 113 10.08 3.51 -11.71
N GLN A 114 8.75 3.64 -11.78
CA GLN A 114 7.83 3.27 -10.72
C GLN A 114 6.89 2.19 -11.22
N VAL A 115 6.66 1.16 -10.41
CA VAL A 115 5.64 0.15 -10.69
C VAL A 115 4.49 0.35 -9.72
N GLY A 116 3.28 0.46 -10.24
CA GLY A 116 2.05 0.45 -9.47
C GLY A 116 1.43 -0.94 -9.47
N ILE A 117 0.97 -1.38 -8.30
CA ILE A 117 0.14 -2.57 -8.15
C ILE A 117 -1.17 -2.13 -7.49
N VAL A 118 -2.25 -2.11 -8.26
CA VAL A 118 -3.61 -1.85 -7.78
C VAL A 118 -4.20 -3.16 -7.29
N VAL A 119 -4.65 -3.20 -6.04
CA VAL A 119 -5.19 -4.41 -5.41
C VAL A 119 -6.53 -4.11 -4.78
N THR A 120 -7.58 -4.76 -5.29
CA THR A 120 -8.97 -4.43 -4.91
C THR A 120 -9.70 -5.66 -4.38
N ALA A 121 -10.38 -5.52 -3.23
CA ALA A 121 -11.36 -6.50 -2.77
C ALA A 121 -12.71 -5.79 -2.59
N ILE A 122 -13.64 -6.02 -3.52
CA ILE A 122 -14.93 -5.33 -3.58
C ILE A 122 -15.90 -6.03 -2.65
N ASP A 123 -16.34 -5.35 -1.59
CA ASP A 123 -17.45 -5.79 -0.74
C ASP A 123 -18.78 -5.27 -1.31
N ALA A 124 -19.58 -6.17 -1.87
CA ALA A 124 -20.88 -5.83 -2.44
C ALA A 124 -21.85 -5.25 -1.38
N ARG A 125 -21.77 -5.72 -0.12
CA ARG A 125 -22.63 -5.27 0.99
C ARG A 125 -22.34 -3.82 1.39
N ARG A 126 -21.11 -3.35 1.16
CA ARG A 126 -20.67 -1.96 1.36
C ARG A 126 -20.80 -1.07 0.12
N GLY A 127 -21.44 -1.58 -0.94
CA GLY A 127 -21.77 -0.85 -2.16
C GLY A 127 -20.80 -1.13 -3.31
N SER A 128 -21.16 -2.09 -4.17
CA SER A 128 -20.38 -2.50 -5.34
C SER A 128 -20.03 -1.33 -6.28
N ALA A 129 -20.96 -0.39 -6.51
CA ALA A 129 -20.71 0.81 -7.32
C ALA A 129 -19.57 1.67 -6.78
N ARG A 130 -19.52 1.89 -5.46
CA ARG A 130 -18.43 2.63 -4.80
C ARG A 130 -17.11 1.87 -4.84
N GLY A 131 -17.14 0.54 -4.65
CA GLY A 131 -15.95 -0.30 -4.79
C GLY A 131 -15.33 -0.21 -6.19
N ARG A 132 -16.17 -0.30 -7.24
CA ARG A 132 -15.74 -0.16 -8.64
C ARG A 132 -15.24 1.25 -8.98
N GLN A 133 -15.85 2.29 -8.42
CA GLN A 133 -15.38 3.67 -8.58
C GLN A 133 -13.96 3.86 -8.00
N LEU A 134 -13.73 3.38 -6.78
CA LEU A 134 -12.42 3.48 -6.12
C LEU A 134 -11.35 2.65 -6.86
N ASP A 135 -11.70 1.47 -7.36
CA ASP A 135 -10.83 0.63 -8.20
C ASP A 135 -10.42 1.34 -9.52
N GLN A 136 -11.38 1.97 -10.22
CA GLN A 136 -11.10 2.77 -11.41
C GLN A 136 -10.26 4.01 -11.11
N GLN A 137 -10.47 4.66 -9.96
CA GLN A 137 -9.68 5.80 -9.50
C GLN A 137 -8.24 5.39 -9.18
N ALA A 138 -8.04 4.25 -8.50
CA ALA A 138 -6.74 3.66 -8.22
C ALA A 138 -5.99 3.30 -9.51
N GLU A 139 -6.66 2.67 -10.48
CA GLU A 139 -6.09 2.36 -11.79
C GLU A 139 -5.68 3.63 -12.54
N THR A 140 -6.54 4.64 -12.59
CA THR A 140 -6.27 5.91 -13.27
C THR A 140 -5.09 6.66 -12.65
N TYR A 141 -5.02 6.70 -11.32
CA TYR A 141 -3.86 7.26 -10.60
C TYR A 141 -2.59 6.48 -10.90
N SER A 142 -2.62 5.14 -10.82
CA SER A 142 -1.46 4.30 -11.09
C SER A 142 -0.95 4.47 -12.53
N ARG A 143 -1.84 4.44 -13.52
CA ARG A 143 -1.48 4.59 -14.94
C ARG A 143 -0.92 5.97 -15.30
N SER A 144 -1.26 7.01 -14.53
CA SER A 144 -0.75 8.37 -14.74
C SER A 144 0.54 8.67 -13.97
N THR A 145 0.91 7.85 -12.98
CA THR A 145 2.10 8.07 -12.12
C THR A 145 3.19 7.02 -12.28
N CYS A 146 2.84 5.79 -12.65
CA CYS A 146 3.74 4.64 -12.72
C CYS A 146 4.05 4.24 -14.18
N THR A 147 5.29 3.80 -14.42
CA THR A 147 5.78 3.32 -15.72
C THR A 147 5.09 2.03 -16.16
N VAL A 148 4.81 1.15 -15.19
CA VAL A 148 4.06 -0.10 -15.37
C VAL A 148 2.97 -0.13 -14.31
N THR A 149 1.75 -0.47 -14.70
CA THR A 149 0.64 -0.74 -13.76
C THR A 149 0.16 -2.17 -13.91
N LEU A 150 0.23 -2.89 -12.80
CA LEU A 150 -0.35 -4.20 -12.58
C LEU A 150 -1.63 -4.06 -11.76
N LYS A 151 -2.62 -4.91 -12.01
CA LYS A 151 -3.90 -4.90 -11.30
C LYS A 151 -4.36 -6.33 -10.99
N THR A 152 -4.83 -6.55 -9.77
CA THR A 152 -5.51 -7.78 -9.36
C THR A 152 -6.69 -7.45 -8.47
N SER A 153 -7.79 -8.17 -8.61
CA SER A 153 -9.02 -7.89 -7.87
C SER A 153 -9.86 -9.13 -7.60
N VAL A 154 -10.64 -9.09 -6.52
CA VAL A 154 -11.68 -10.06 -6.18
C VAL A 154 -12.97 -9.34 -5.82
N GLU A 155 -14.13 -9.95 -6.12
CA GLU A 155 -15.39 -9.59 -5.49
C GLU A 155 -15.60 -10.53 -4.29
N LEU A 156 -15.85 -9.95 -3.11
CA LEU A 156 -16.00 -10.69 -1.86
C LEU A 156 -17.44 -11.24 -1.74
N PRO A 157 -17.65 -12.41 -1.09
CA PRO A 157 -18.97 -13.02 -0.96
C PRO A 157 -20.03 -12.11 -0.31
N SER A 158 -21.17 -11.99 -0.96
CA SER A 158 -22.32 -11.19 -0.52
C SER A 158 -23.13 -11.82 0.62
N ASP A 159 -22.90 -13.10 0.92
CA ASP A 159 -23.61 -13.88 1.94
C ASP A 159 -23.04 -13.69 3.36
N GLY A 160 -21.95 -12.94 3.50
CA GLY A 160 -21.24 -12.72 4.77
C GLY A 160 -20.33 -13.88 5.19
N VAL A 161 -20.24 -14.96 4.39
CA VAL A 161 -19.27 -16.04 4.60
C VAL A 161 -17.95 -15.61 3.98
N TRP A 162 -17.16 -14.89 4.77
CA TRP A 162 -15.85 -14.39 4.35
C TRP A 162 -14.91 -15.52 3.95
N ASP A 163 -14.71 -15.71 2.64
CA ASP A 163 -13.73 -16.66 2.13
C ASP A 163 -12.29 -16.17 2.38
N ARG A 164 -11.67 -16.76 3.40
CA ARG A 164 -10.25 -16.56 3.71
C ARG A 164 -9.34 -16.95 2.53
N GLN A 165 -9.64 -18.04 1.82
CA GLN A 165 -8.80 -18.54 0.74
C GLN A 165 -8.72 -17.55 -0.42
N LEU A 166 -9.82 -16.85 -0.71
CA LEU A 166 -9.89 -15.80 -1.73
C LEU A 166 -8.96 -14.60 -1.40
N VAL A 167 -8.88 -14.19 -0.13
CA VAL A 167 -7.99 -13.11 0.31
C VAL A 167 -6.54 -13.56 0.42
N ASP A 168 -6.29 -14.80 0.89
CA ASP A 168 -4.96 -15.41 0.87
C ASP A 168 -4.43 -15.50 -0.59
N ALA A 169 -5.28 -15.89 -1.55
CA ALA A 169 -4.95 -15.91 -2.98
C ALA A 169 -4.72 -14.51 -3.58
N LEU A 170 -5.45 -13.48 -3.15
CA LEU A 170 -5.23 -12.09 -3.60
C LEU A 170 -3.85 -11.56 -3.18
N ALA A 171 -3.43 -11.91 -1.96
CA ALA A 171 -2.09 -11.59 -1.46
C ALA A 171 -1.00 -12.38 -2.23
N ASP A 172 -1.23 -13.66 -2.51
CA ASP A 172 -0.27 -14.48 -3.28
C ASP A 172 -0.12 -13.97 -4.73
N GLU A 173 -1.21 -13.59 -5.39
CA GLU A 173 -1.17 -12.97 -6.72
C GLU A 173 -0.48 -11.59 -6.69
N THR A 174 -0.57 -10.87 -5.57
CA THR A 174 0.16 -9.60 -5.35
C THR A 174 1.66 -9.84 -5.16
N LEU A 175 2.08 -10.93 -4.51
CA LEU A 175 3.50 -11.32 -4.39
C LEU A 175 4.07 -11.75 -5.76
N LEU A 176 3.27 -12.44 -6.58
CA LEU A 176 3.62 -12.75 -7.97
C LEU A 176 3.74 -11.46 -8.81
N ALA A 177 2.83 -10.50 -8.63
CA ALA A 177 2.90 -9.20 -9.26
C ALA A 177 4.17 -8.42 -8.86
N ALA A 178 4.55 -8.43 -7.58
CA ALA A 178 5.80 -7.81 -7.10
C ALA A 178 7.03 -8.50 -7.70
N THR A 179 7.05 -9.84 -7.75
CA THR A 179 8.12 -10.61 -8.41
C THR A 179 8.20 -10.32 -9.91
N MET A 180 7.07 -10.11 -10.58
CA MET A 180 7.01 -9.73 -11.98
C MET A 180 7.53 -8.29 -12.19
N ALA A 181 7.15 -7.35 -11.31
CA ALA A 181 7.65 -5.98 -11.31
C ALA A 181 9.18 -5.92 -11.21
N GLU A 182 9.79 -6.70 -10.31
CA GLU A 182 11.25 -6.82 -10.18
C GLU A 182 11.93 -7.32 -11.46
N ARG A 183 11.29 -8.22 -12.22
CA ARG A 183 11.82 -8.75 -13.49
C ARG A 183 11.65 -7.77 -14.66
N LEU A 184 10.49 -7.11 -14.75
CA LEU A 184 10.18 -6.15 -15.81
C LEU A 184 10.94 -4.82 -15.63
N THR A 185 11.22 -4.44 -14.38
CA THR A 185 11.88 -3.18 -14.03
C THR A 185 12.97 -3.39 -12.97
N PRO A 186 14.10 -4.05 -13.29
CA PRO A 186 15.16 -4.33 -12.32
C PRO A 186 15.82 -3.07 -11.74
N ASP A 187 15.69 -1.93 -12.44
CA ASP A 187 16.13 -0.61 -12.00
C ASP A 187 15.14 0.10 -11.04
N ALA A 188 13.91 -0.43 -10.85
CA ALA A 188 12.92 0.17 -9.94
C ALA A 188 13.36 0.02 -8.46
N VAL A 189 13.34 1.14 -7.73
CA VAL A 189 13.76 1.17 -6.32
C VAL A 189 12.64 0.71 -5.38
N GLN A 190 11.39 1.03 -5.73
CA GLN A 190 10.19 0.77 -4.94
C GLN A 190 9.03 0.29 -5.81
N ILE A 191 8.07 -0.37 -5.16
CA ILE A 191 6.79 -0.80 -5.72
C ILE A 191 5.69 -0.02 -4.99
N ASN A 192 4.82 0.67 -5.73
CA ASN A 192 3.68 1.42 -5.21
C ASN A 192 2.45 0.49 -5.11
N LEU A 193 2.08 0.06 -3.90
CA LEU A 193 0.89 -0.73 -3.64
C LEU A 193 -0.31 0.19 -3.35
N ILE A 194 -1.40 0.04 -4.10
CA ILE A 194 -2.61 0.87 -3.98
C ILE A 194 -3.80 -0.02 -3.59
N PRO A 195 -4.06 -0.23 -2.28
CA PRO A 195 -5.09 -1.15 -1.80
C PRO A 195 -6.47 -0.50 -1.70
N THR A 196 -7.49 -1.16 -2.26
CA THR A 196 -8.91 -0.75 -2.21
C THR A 196 -9.75 -1.90 -1.65
N MET A 197 -9.88 -1.99 -0.33
CA MET A 197 -10.59 -3.09 0.36
C MET A 197 -11.05 -2.70 1.78
N PRO A 198 -12.01 -3.42 2.39
CA PRO A 198 -12.43 -3.20 3.78
C PRO A 198 -11.28 -3.39 4.79
N LEU A 199 -11.30 -2.66 5.91
CA LEU A 199 -10.18 -2.59 6.88
C LEU A 199 -9.72 -3.95 7.42
N HIS A 200 -10.67 -4.81 7.82
CA HIS A 200 -10.36 -6.15 8.32
C HIS A 200 -9.72 -7.07 7.26
N VAL A 201 -10.17 -7.00 6.00
CA VAL A 201 -9.58 -7.70 4.86
C VAL A 201 -8.18 -7.13 4.57
N ALA A 202 -8.01 -5.80 4.63
CA ALA A 202 -6.72 -5.15 4.44
C ALA A 202 -5.66 -5.59 5.46
N PHE A 203 -6.04 -5.73 6.73
CA PHE A 203 -5.15 -6.24 7.76
C PHE A 203 -4.75 -7.70 7.50
N TRP A 204 -5.71 -8.56 7.14
CA TRP A 204 -5.41 -9.96 6.84
C TRP A 204 -4.52 -10.11 5.60
N PHE A 205 -4.87 -9.40 4.51
CA PHE A 205 -4.08 -9.31 3.29
C PHE A 205 -2.65 -8.83 3.59
N GLY A 206 -2.48 -7.79 4.40
CA GLY A 206 -1.18 -7.33 4.87
C GLY A 206 -0.41 -8.40 5.63
N ALA A 207 -1.06 -9.14 6.53
CA ALA A 207 -0.45 -10.24 7.27
C ALA A 207 0.06 -11.36 6.34
N ARG A 208 -0.70 -11.69 5.29
CA ARG A 208 -0.29 -12.68 4.29
C ARG A 208 0.85 -12.19 3.40
N LEU A 209 0.89 -10.89 3.03
CA LEU A 209 2.02 -10.28 2.32
C LEU A 209 3.30 -10.25 3.16
N GLY A 210 3.18 -9.93 4.45
CA GLY A 210 4.32 -9.70 5.33
C GLY A 210 5.14 -8.46 5.00
N TYR A 211 6.31 -8.33 5.62
CA TYR A 211 7.16 -7.14 5.59
C TYR A 211 8.57 -7.37 5.02
N THR A 212 8.97 -8.63 4.80
CA THR A 212 10.32 -9.04 4.36
C THR A 212 10.44 -9.15 2.84
N HIS A 213 10.19 -8.04 2.14
CA HIS A 213 10.26 -7.95 0.67
C HIS A 213 11.67 -7.63 0.19
N ALA A 214 12.06 -8.06 -1.02
CA ALA A 214 13.37 -7.76 -1.60
C ALA A 214 13.50 -6.29 -2.07
N ARG A 215 12.43 -5.73 -2.65
CA ARG A 215 12.25 -4.27 -2.85
C ARG A 215 11.45 -3.64 -1.73
N GLU A 216 11.46 -2.31 -1.69
CA GLU A 216 10.53 -1.57 -0.85
C GLU A 216 9.13 -1.59 -1.46
N ILE A 217 8.12 -1.94 -0.67
CA ILE A 217 6.70 -1.82 -1.04
C ILE A 217 6.12 -0.65 -0.26
N VAL A 218 5.83 0.44 -0.97
CA VAL A 218 5.20 1.66 -0.45
C VAL A 218 3.70 1.53 -0.61
N VAL A 219 2.96 1.51 0.49
CA VAL A 219 1.50 1.49 0.51
C VAL A 219 0.96 2.91 0.39
N HIS A 220 0.13 3.14 -0.62
CA HIS A 220 -0.53 4.41 -0.87
C HIS A 220 -1.88 4.49 -0.16
N ALA A 221 -2.27 5.71 0.22
CA ALA A 221 -3.60 6.00 0.77
C ALA A 221 -4.32 7.03 -0.10
N ILE A 222 -5.65 6.93 -0.15
CA ILE A 222 -6.54 7.93 -0.75
C ILE A 222 -6.50 9.20 0.11
N ARG A 223 -6.41 10.37 -0.52
CA ARG A 223 -6.57 11.67 0.17
C ARG A 223 -8.02 11.91 0.56
N GLN A 224 -8.21 12.51 1.73
CA GLN A 224 -9.49 13.01 2.20
C GLN A 224 -9.94 14.20 1.35
N ALA A 225 -11.26 14.38 1.24
CA ALA A 225 -11.88 15.52 0.56
C ALA A 225 -11.35 15.78 -0.88
N ASP A 226 -11.13 14.70 -1.64
CA ASP A 226 -10.72 14.73 -3.06
C ASP A 226 -9.42 15.51 -3.34
N GLY A 227 -8.50 15.53 -2.37
CA GLY A 227 -7.21 16.22 -2.49
C GLY A 227 -6.39 15.78 -3.70
N ALA A 228 -5.68 16.72 -4.34
CA ALA A 228 -4.85 16.45 -5.50
C ALA A 228 -3.34 16.37 -5.14
N PRO A 229 -2.60 15.34 -5.54
CA PRO A 229 -3.05 14.13 -6.24
C PRO A 229 -3.87 13.19 -5.34
N ALA A 230 -4.81 12.45 -5.95
CA ALA A 230 -5.82 11.63 -5.26
C ALA A 230 -5.25 10.57 -4.29
N TYR A 231 -4.02 10.13 -4.50
CA TYR A 231 -3.30 9.21 -3.63
C TYR A 231 -1.93 9.76 -3.27
N PHE A 232 -1.41 9.33 -2.12
CA PHE A 232 -0.09 9.67 -1.62
C PHE A 232 0.63 8.45 -1.00
N PRO A 233 1.98 8.42 -1.03
CA PRO A 233 2.77 7.36 -0.39
C PRO A 233 2.61 7.48 1.14
N ALA A 234 1.80 6.60 1.72
CA ALA A 234 1.38 6.69 3.10
C ALA A 234 2.36 5.98 4.04
N THR A 235 2.77 4.76 3.73
CA THR A 235 3.71 4.02 4.59
C THR A 235 4.47 2.97 3.78
N SER A 236 5.46 2.33 4.36
CA SER A 236 6.19 1.20 3.77
C SER A 236 5.72 -0.11 4.42
N LEU A 237 5.81 -1.27 3.75
CA LEU A 237 5.57 -2.54 4.46
C LEU A 237 6.73 -2.88 5.41
N ARG A 238 7.96 -2.55 5.02
CA ARG A 238 9.15 -2.72 5.87
C ARG A 238 9.03 -1.86 7.13
N ALA A 239 9.55 -2.37 8.25
CA ALA A 239 9.74 -1.56 9.45
C ALA A 239 10.75 -0.44 9.16
N ILE A 240 10.44 0.77 9.63
CA ILE A 240 11.27 1.97 9.48
C ILE A 240 11.15 2.70 10.81
N ASP A 241 12.26 2.85 11.54
CA ASP A 241 12.26 3.56 12.83
C ASP A 241 11.72 4.98 12.66
N SER A 242 10.63 5.28 13.35
CA SER A 242 9.97 6.59 13.34
C SER A 242 9.91 7.14 14.75
N GLY A 243 10.44 8.35 14.94
CA GLY A 243 10.29 9.11 16.19
C GLY A 243 8.97 9.87 16.29
N ASN A 244 8.05 9.71 15.33
CA ASN A 244 6.74 10.37 15.35
C ASN A 244 5.74 9.53 16.13
N GLU A 245 5.09 10.13 17.14
CA GLU A 245 4.15 9.48 18.06
C GLU A 245 2.73 10.11 17.93
N PRO A 246 2.01 9.86 16.82
CA PRO A 246 0.71 10.47 16.55
C PRO A 246 -0.47 9.86 17.34
N LEU A 247 -0.22 8.82 18.15
CA LEU A 247 -1.22 8.16 18.99
C LEU A 247 -1.01 8.51 20.47
N THR A 248 -2.11 8.56 21.21
CA THR A 248 -2.11 8.35 22.67
C THR A 248 -2.53 6.91 22.94
N GLY A 249 -1.81 6.23 23.82
CA GLY A 249 -2.16 4.90 24.31
C GLY A 249 -2.68 4.98 25.74
N ASP A 250 -3.83 4.36 26.00
CA ASP A 250 -4.29 4.15 27.36
C ASP A 250 -3.64 2.90 27.96
N ARG A 251 -3.86 2.67 29.26
CA ARG A 251 -3.41 1.45 29.91
C ARG A 251 -4.13 0.22 29.36
N LEU A 252 -3.45 -0.92 29.40
CA LEU A 252 -4.06 -2.22 29.13
C LEU A 252 -5.24 -2.45 30.09
N GLU A 253 -6.43 -2.62 29.54
CA GLU A 253 -7.66 -2.86 30.30
C GLU A 253 -7.96 -4.35 30.35
N ALA A 254 -8.36 -4.85 31.52
CA ALA A 254 -8.91 -6.19 31.69
C ALA A 254 -10.43 -6.15 31.50
N VAL A 255 -10.95 -7.07 30.69
CA VAL A 255 -12.38 -7.18 30.40
C VAL A 255 -12.98 -8.24 31.31
N GLU A 256 -14.00 -7.85 32.07
CA GLU A 256 -14.76 -8.73 32.96
C GLU A 256 -15.31 -9.96 32.20
N ASP A 257 -15.19 -11.14 32.82
CA ASP A 257 -15.53 -12.47 32.28
C ASP A 257 -14.86 -12.87 30.94
N GLY A 258 -13.88 -12.10 30.46
CA GLY A 258 -13.16 -12.42 29.23
C GLY A 258 -12.06 -13.48 29.41
N ASP A 259 -11.78 -14.25 28.35
CA ASP A 259 -10.73 -15.27 28.32
C ASP A 259 -9.34 -14.60 28.40
N PRO A 260 -8.52 -14.87 29.45
CA PRO A 260 -7.22 -14.24 29.62
C PRO A 260 -6.17 -14.69 28.58
N THR A 261 -6.48 -15.67 27.74
CA THR A 261 -5.66 -16.04 26.56
C THR A 261 -6.02 -15.23 25.31
N LYS A 262 -7.03 -14.37 25.37
CA LYS A 262 -7.48 -13.52 24.27
C LYS A 262 -7.24 -12.05 24.56
N VAL A 263 -6.61 -11.36 23.60
CA VAL A 263 -6.30 -9.92 23.71
C VAL A 263 -6.68 -9.19 22.42
N ALA A 264 -7.24 -7.98 22.57
CA ALA A 264 -7.53 -7.05 21.49
C ALA A 264 -6.58 -5.85 21.50
N VAL A 265 -6.26 -5.35 20.30
CA VAL A 265 -5.80 -3.98 20.08
C VAL A 265 -6.97 -3.20 19.45
N ALA A 266 -7.28 -2.02 19.98
CA ALA A 266 -8.29 -1.13 19.41
C ALA A 266 -7.63 0.17 18.99
N LEU A 267 -7.72 0.48 17.70
CA LEU A 267 -7.04 1.60 17.09
C LEU A 267 -8.05 2.58 16.49
N ASP A 268 -8.25 3.71 17.17
CA ASP A 268 -9.10 4.79 16.70
C ASP A 268 -8.28 5.89 16.01
N LEU A 269 -8.30 5.94 14.69
CA LEU A 269 -7.58 6.95 13.90
C LEU A 269 -8.49 8.10 13.45
N GLN A 270 -9.71 8.17 13.98
CA GLN A 270 -10.74 9.14 13.55
C GLN A 270 -11.30 9.98 14.71
N ASP A 271 -10.70 9.88 15.91
CA ASP A 271 -11.10 10.61 17.12
C ASP A 271 -12.62 10.49 17.41
N ARG A 272 -13.12 9.26 17.32
CA ARG A 272 -14.47 8.88 17.75
C ARG A 272 -14.56 8.74 19.27
N GLY A 273 -13.42 8.54 19.93
CA GLY A 273 -13.29 8.53 21.39
C GLY A 273 -14.11 7.41 22.04
N ASP A 274 -14.74 7.74 23.16
CA ASP A 274 -15.40 6.76 24.04
C ASP A 274 -16.49 5.96 23.32
N GLN A 275 -17.21 6.56 22.36
CA GLN A 275 -18.22 5.86 21.55
C GLN A 275 -17.63 4.67 20.77
N PHE A 276 -16.40 4.80 20.26
CA PHE A 276 -15.71 3.69 19.60
C PHE A 276 -15.30 2.62 20.61
N PHE A 277 -14.73 3.02 21.75
CA PHE A 277 -14.26 2.08 22.77
C PHE A 277 -15.40 1.34 23.49
N ASP A 278 -16.56 1.96 23.69
CA ASP A 278 -17.77 1.30 24.21
C ASP A 278 -18.26 0.18 23.28
N GLN A 279 -18.30 0.45 21.97
CA GLN A 279 -18.66 -0.55 20.96
C GLN A 279 -17.63 -1.68 20.89
N VAL A 280 -16.33 -1.35 21.02
CA VAL A 280 -15.26 -2.36 21.07
C VAL A 280 -15.35 -3.19 22.35
N LEU A 281 -15.64 -2.60 23.51
CA LEU A 281 -15.86 -3.33 24.76
C LEU A 281 -17.05 -4.29 24.66
N ALA A 282 -18.15 -3.84 24.07
CA ALA A 282 -19.32 -4.69 23.81
C ALA A 282 -18.97 -5.88 22.89
N ALA A 283 -18.13 -5.66 21.86
CA ALA A 283 -17.61 -6.74 21.03
C ALA A 283 -16.61 -7.64 21.79
N CYS A 284 -15.73 -7.09 22.62
CA CYS A 284 -14.79 -7.86 23.44
C CYS A 284 -15.54 -8.84 24.37
N ARG A 285 -16.57 -8.37 25.08
CA ARG A 285 -17.45 -9.23 25.89
C ARG A 285 -18.12 -10.32 25.03
N ARG A 286 -18.69 -9.96 23.87
CA ARG A 286 -19.35 -10.90 22.95
C ARG A 286 -18.41 -12.00 22.43
N HIS A 287 -17.14 -11.68 22.18
CA HIS A 287 -16.13 -12.63 21.68
C HIS A 287 -15.28 -13.26 22.80
N GLY A 288 -15.58 -12.94 24.06
CA GLY A 288 -14.88 -13.43 25.25
C GLY A 288 -13.41 -13.03 25.28
N ILE A 289 -13.08 -11.80 24.92
CA ILE A 289 -11.71 -11.25 24.93
C ILE A 289 -11.41 -10.71 26.33
N GLY A 290 -10.33 -11.19 26.99
CA GLY A 290 -9.98 -10.81 28.37
C GLY A 290 -9.12 -9.56 28.53
N TYR A 291 -8.41 -9.11 27.49
CA TYR A 291 -7.57 -7.92 27.54
C TYR A 291 -7.78 -6.98 26.35
N LEU A 292 -7.73 -5.67 26.58
CA LEU A 292 -7.90 -4.63 25.56
C LEU A 292 -6.80 -3.56 25.67
N LEU A 293 -5.97 -3.43 24.64
CA LEU A 293 -5.03 -2.32 24.47
C LEU A 293 -5.71 -1.22 23.62
N ARG A 294 -5.91 -0.03 24.17
CA ARG A 294 -6.51 1.11 23.46
C ARG A 294 -5.45 2.07 22.95
N LEU A 295 -5.56 2.44 21.68
CA LEU A 295 -4.74 3.42 20.99
C LEU A 295 -5.67 4.36 20.23
N ARG A 296 -5.48 5.68 20.35
CA ARG A 296 -6.24 6.68 19.59
C ARG A 296 -5.36 7.79 19.04
N SER A 297 -5.70 8.32 17.88
CA SER A 297 -5.25 9.65 17.48
C SER A 297 -5.97 10.71 18.32
N THR A 298 -5.28 11.79 18.67
CA THR A 298 -5.88 13.00 19.27
C THR A 298 -6.42 13.98 18.22
N SER A 299 -6.45 13.57 16.96
CA SER A 299 -6.88 14.37 15.82
C SER A 299 -7.92 13.58 15.02
N PRO A 300 -9.08 14.17 14.66
CA PRO A 300 -10.10 13.49 13.84
C PRO A 300 -9.63 13.21 12.40
N ARG A 301 -8.50 13.78 12.00
CA ARG A 301 -7.82 13.56 10.73
C ARG A 301 -6.32 13.44 10.98
N LEU A 302 -5.73 12.33 10.57
CA LEU A 302 -4.27 12.19 10.46
C LEU A 302 -3.75 13.11 9.35
N ALA A 303 -2.55 13.67 9.54
CA ALA A 303 -1.85 14.37 8.47
C ALA A 303 -1.50 13.40 7.33
N GLU A 304 -1.72 13.85 6.09
CA GLU A 304 -1.63 13.03 4.87
C GLU A 304 -0.19 12.95 4.33
N ASP A 305 0.70 12.44 5.19
CA ASP A 305 2.12 12.32 4.94
C ASP A 305 2.67 10.95 5.42
N ASN A 306 3.86 10.63 4.92
CA ASN A 306 4.51 9.35 5.20
C ASN A 306 4.99 9.19 6.65
N ALA A 307 5.41 10.27 7.32
CA ALA A 307 5.95 10.23 8.66
C ALA A 307 4.84 9.99 9.70
N THR A 308 3.67 10.58 9.49
CA THR A 308 2.47 10.38 10.33
C THR A 308 1.95 8.96 10.22
N PHE A 309 1.72 8.47 8.99
CA PHE A 309 1.21 7.12 8.77
C PHE A 309 2.21 6.03 9.19
N THR A 310 3.52 6.23 8.98
CA THR A 310 4.56 5.33 9.50
C THR A 310 4.63 5.37 11.03
N GLY A 311 4.51 6.57 11.63
CA GLY A 311 4.45 6.76 13.09
C GLY A 311 3.30 6.00 13.74
N VAL A 312 2.08 6.05 13.17
CA VAL A 312 0.93 5.26 13.65
C VAL A 312 1.27 3.76 13.68
N VAL A 313 1.83 3.23 12.58
CA VAL A 313 2.13 1.80 12.46
C VAL A 313 3.23 1.38 13.45
N GLU A 314 4.33 2.11 13.53
CA GLU A 314 5.43 1.79 14.45
C GLU A 314 5.03 1.95 15.92
N GLN A 315 4.30 3.00 16.27
CA GLN A 315 3.85 3.22 17.64
C GLN A 315 2.86 2.14 18.08
N ALA A 316 1.94 1.70 17.21
CA ALA A 316 1.07 0.56 17.51
C ALA A 316 1.85 -0.76 17.61
N CYS A 317 2.83 -1.00 16.74
CA CYS A 317 3.72 -2.18 16.81
C CYS A 317 4.56 -2.21 18.08
N ARG A 318 5.04 -1.05 18.54
CA ARG A 318 5.78 -0.89 19.80
C ARG A 318 4.86 -1.07 21.00
N ALA A 319 3.71 -0.38 21.05
CA ALA A 319 2.74 -0.51 22.13
C ALA A 319 2.24 -1.95 22.30
N TRP A 320 2.01 -2.69 21.20
CA TRP A 320 1.73 -4.12 21.25
C TRP A 320 2.86 -4.91 21.91
N ARG A 321 4.12 -4.74 21.46
CA ARG A 321 5.29 -5.45 22.01
C ARG A 321 5.51 -5.14 23.50
N GLU A 322 5.38 -3.87 23.89
CA GLU A 322 5.68 -3.36 25.24
C GLU A 322 4.52 -3.50 26.23
N ALA A 323 3.28 -3.78 25.77
CA ALA A 323 2.14 -4.00 26.65
C ALA A 323 2.42 -5.09 27.70
N PRO A 324 2.06 -4.90 28.98
CA PRO A 324 2.33 -5.85 30.07
C PRO A 324 1.35 -7.04 30.05
N LEU A 325 1.32 -7.77 28.93
CA LEU A 325 0.44 -8.92 28.71
C LEU A 325 0.99 -10.18 29.39
N PRO A 326 0.15 -10.99 30.06
CA PRO A 326 0.52 -12.32 30.50
C PRO A 326 1.00 -13.21 29.35
N SER A 327 1.85 -14.19 29.63
CA SER A 327 2.37 -15.13 28.62
C SER A 327 1.27 -15.90 27.88
N GLY A 328 0.17 -16.25 28.58
CA GLY A 328 -1.02 -16.86 27.98
C GLY A 328 -1.72 -15.96 26.95
N ALA A 329 -1.84 -14.65 27.24
CA ALA A 329 -2.41 -13.67 26.30
C ALA A 329 -1.47 -13.44 25.10
N ARG A 330 -0.15 -13.45 25.33
CA ARG A 330 0.88 -13.22 24.30
C ARG A 330 0.98 -14.33 23.25
N MET A 331 0.65 -15.57 23.63
CA MET A 331 0.74 -16.75 22.77
C MET A 331 -0.63 -17.28 22.31
N GLY A 332 -1.72 -16.61 22.71
CA GLY A 332 -3.09 -17.10 22.56
C GLY A 332 -3.76 -16.65 21.26
N ARG A 333 -4.90 -15.95 21.38
CA ARG A 333 -5.62 -15.37 20.23
C ARG A 333 -5.63 -13.86 20.30
N HIS A 334 -5.43 -13.23 19.15
CA HIS A 334 -5.29 -11.79 19.04
C HIS A 334 -6.43 -11.21 18.20
N ALA A 335 -6.94 -10.06 18.60
CA ALA A 335 -7.94 -9.32 17.85
C ALA A 335 -7.43 -7.91 17.53
N ILE A 336 -7.89 -7.33 16.42
CA ILE A 336 -7.65 -5.91 16.14
C ILE A 336 -8.93 -5.21 15.66
N PHE A 337 -9.32 -4.14 16.33
CA PHE A 337 -10.46 -3.29 15.95
C PHE A 337 -9.91 -2.03 15.26
N LEU A 338 -10.29 -1.82 14.01
CA LEU A 338 -9.69 -0.81 13.14
C LEU A 338 -10.69 0.32 12.80
N SER A 339 -10.26 1.56 13.03
CA SER A 339 -10.88 2.79 12.52
C SER A 339 -9.85 3.53 11.63
N GLY A 340 -10.30 4.15 10.53
CA GLY A 340 -9.45 5.01 9.68
C GLY A 340 -8.92 4.41 8.37
N PRO A 341 -7.69 4.75 7.91
CA PRO A 341 -7.20 4.44 6.57
C PRO A 341 -6.79 2.98 6.29
N VAL A 342 -7.13 2.48 5.10
CA VAL A 342 -6.78 1.13 4.59
C VAL A 342 -5.27 0.87 4.59
N ALA A 343 -4.45 1.85 4.20
CA ALA A 343 -3.00 1.69 4.13
C ALA A 343 -2.35 1.33 5.49
N ILE A 344 -2.90 1.87 6.58
CA ILE A 344 -2.44 1.58 7.94
C ILE A 344 -2.84 0.16 8.35
N ALA A 345 -4.06 -0.28 8.00
CA ALA A 345 -4.48 -1.66 8.23
C ALA A 345 -3.57 -2.67 7.51
N VAL A 346 -3.22 -2.46 6.23
CA VAL A 346 -2.28 -3.32 5.49
C VAL A 346 -0.91 -3.37 6.18
N ALA A 347 -0.33 -2.22 6.52
CA ALA A 347 0.99 -2.16 7.14
C ALA A 347 1.03 -2.75 8.56
N LEU A 348 -0.03 -2.56 9.35
CA LEU A 348 -0.19 -3.22 10.65
C LEU A 348 -0.31 -4.74 10.49
N GLY A 349 -1.10 -5.21 9.52
CA GLY A 349 -1.19 -6.63 9.20
C GLY A 349 0.18 -7.23 8.91
N ALA A 350 0.92 -6.59 8.02
CA ALA A 350 2.28 -7.00 7.65
C ALA A 350 3.22 -7.06 8.85
N ARG A 351 3.27 -6.02 9.70
CA ARG A 351 4.26 -5.92 10.79
C ARG A 351 3.86 -6.60 12.10
N LEU A 352 2.56 -6.65 12.45
CA LEU A 352 2.06 -7.31 13.67
C LEU A 352 1.73 -8.79 13.47
N ALA A 353 1.01 -9.09 12.39
CA ALA A 353 0.34 -10.38 12.25
C ALA A 353 1.07 -11.37 11.36
N SER A 354 1.92 -10.94 10.42
CA SER A 354 2.59 -11.86 9.49
C SER A 354 3.32 -13.06 10.14
N PRO A 355 4.04 -12.93 11.28
CA PRO A 355 4.69 -14.09 11.91
C PRO A 355 3.71 -15.15 12.45
N GLU A 356 2.47 -14.76 12.77
CA GLU A 356 1.48 -15.60 13.46
C GLU A 356 0.06 -15.36 12.92
N HIS A 357 -0.10 -15.19 11.61
CA HIS A 357 -1.33 -14.62 11.02
C HIS A 357 -2.59 -15.39 11.41
N GLY A 358 -2.50 -16.72 11.50
CA GLY A 358 -3.58 -17.60 11.95
C GLY A 358 -4.05 -17.43 13.41
N ARG A 359 -3.37 -16.61 14.23
CA ARG A 359 -3.82 -16.22 15.59
C ARG A 359 -4.66 -14.95 15.63
N TRP A 360 -4.60 -14.13 14.57
CA TRP A 360 -5.24 -12.82 14.53
C TRP A 360 -6.65 -12.88 13.93
N THR A 361 -7.55 -12.04 14.45
CA THR A 361 -8.86 -11.73 13.85
C THR A 361 -9.01 -10.21 13.77
N ALA A 362 -9.16 -9.69 12.56
CA ALA A 362 -9.39 -8.27 12.36
C ALA A 362 -10.89 -7.98 12.35
N PHE A 363 -11.28 -6.87 12.95
CA PHE A 363 -12.67 -6.43 13.06
C PHE A 363 -12.83 -5.08 12.36
N THR A 364 -13.85 -5.01 11.51
CA THR A 364 -14.32 -3.75 10.92
C THR A 364 -15.71 -3.43 11.46
N PHE A 365 -16.04 -2.15 11.59
CA PHE A 365 -17.40 -1.76 11.94
C PHE A 365 -18.32 -1.87 10.71
N ASP A 366 -19.46 -2.54 10.85
CA ASP A 366 -20.59 -2.44 9.93
C ASP A 366 -21.60 -1.41 10.47
N PRO A 367 -21.79 -0.27 9.77
CA PRO A 367 -22.79 0.71 10.16
C PRO A 367 -24.23 0.26 9.94
N ALA A 368 -24.51 -0.73 9.08
CA ALA A 368 -25.87 -1.19 8.83
C ALA A 368 -26.41 -2.03 10.00
N GLY A 369 -25.63 -3.01 10.45
CA GLY A 369 -25.92 -3.82 11.63
C GLY A 369 -25.49 -3.20 12.97
N ASN A 370 -24.83 -2.03 12.97
CA ASN A 370 -24.27 -1.38 14.16
C ASN A 370 -23.39 -2.32 15.01
N THR A 371 -22.58 -3.16 14.35
CA THR A 371 -21.77 -4.21 14.99
C THR A 371 -20.40 -4.37 14.32
N TYR A 372 -19.48 -5.05 15.01
CA TYR A 372 -18.19 -5.41 14.45
C TYR A 372 -18.24 -6.76 13.73
N GLU A 373 -17.77 -6.77 12.48
CA GLU A 373 -17.63 -7.98 11.65
C GLU A 373 -16.20 -8.54 11.73
N PRO A 374 -16.00 -9.82 12.08
CA PRO A 374 -14.69 -10.47 12.11
C PRO A 374 -14.22 -10.93 10.73
N PHE A 375 -12.91 -10.83 10.48
CA PHE A 375 -12.19 -11.53 9.40
C PHE A 375 -10.90 -12.17 9.94
N PRO A 376 -10.64 -13.46 9.64
CA PRO A 376 -11.56 -14.41 9.03
C PRO A 376 -12.79 -14.62 9.92
N ALA A 377 -13.88 -15.11 9.33
CA ALA A 377 -15.01 -15.54 10.13
C ALA A 377 -14.56 -16.60 11.16
N PRO A 378 -15.04 -16.56 12.42
CA PRO A 378 -14.76 -17.63 13.36
C PRO A 378 -15.27 -18.95 12.78
N ALA A 379 -14.49 -20.01 12.94
CA ALA A 379 -14.94 -21.33 12.52
C ALA A 379 -16.25 -21.68 13.23
N SER A 380 -17.27 -22.08 12.48
CA SER A 380 -18.51 -22.61 13.00
C SER A 380 -18.19 -23.75 13.98
N ALA A 381 -18.64 -23.62 15.23
CA ALA A 381 -18.47 -24.62 16.28
C ALA A 381 -19.40 -25.82 16.06
#